data_AF-A0A6A3YGJ9-F1
#
_entry.id   AF-A0A6A3YGJ9-F1
#
_cell.length_a   1.000
_cell.length_b   1.000
_cell.length_c   1.000
_cell.angle_alpha   90.00
_cell.angle_beta   90.00
_cell.angle_gamma   90.00
#
_symmetry.space_group_name_H-M   'P 1'
#
loop_
_entity.id
_entity.type
_entity.pdbx_description
1 polymer ?
#
loop_
_entity_poly.entity_id
_entity_poly.type
_entity_poly.pdbx_seq_one_letter_code
_entity_poly.pdbx_strand_id
1 'polypeptide(L)'
;MIIDRKKFEVFNLIRDDNVRCPICKTNVKLITCGLYDCCWRFEGVKANTRMCSSSPWEEARGYVYHRFDADENNGSVEWTSLVITTKPPTEAVAAWLMLSTESVGVSEGDTCSICWSPFGSPVKRLTTTLCGHSFHRACSQKWSASCKHNNTEPSCPICRRTF
;
A
#
# COMPACT_ATOMS: atom_id res chain seq x y z
N MET A 1 9.70 -23.12 5.57
CA MET A 1 9.19 -21.88 4.97
C MET A 1 7.67 -21.88 5.08
N ILE A 2 7.06 -20.78 5.54
CA ILE A 2 5.61 -20.61 5.64
C ILE A 2 5.21 -19.56 4.61
N ILE A 3 4.17 -19.86 3.82
CA ILE A 3 3.61 -18.92 2.85
C ILE A 3 2.22 -18.54 3.34
N ASP A 4 2.03 -17.27 3.70
CA ASP A 4 0.72 -16.70 4.05
C ASP A 4 0.16 -15.93 2.85
N ARG A 5 -1.01 -16.34 2.36
CA ARG A 5 -1.61 -15.75 1.15
C ARG A 5 -2.49 -14.56 1.53
N LYS A 6 -2.04 -13.35 1.22
CA LYS A 6 -2.77 -12.09 1.46
C LYS A 6 -3.80 -11.72 0.39
N LYS A 7 -3.87 -12.45 -0.73
CA LYS A 7 -4.71 -12.11 -1.89
C LYS A 7 -4.43 -10.67 -2.38
N PHE A 8 -5.44 -9.92 -2.80
CA PHE A 8 -5.34 -8.51 -3.21
C PHE A 8 -5.67 -7.54 -2.06
N GLU A 9 -5.47 -7.97 -0.82
CA GLU A 9 -5.71 -7.13 0.35
C GLU A 9 -4.47 -6.30 0.68
N VAL A 10 -4.68 -5.19 1.37
CA VAL A 10 -3.59 -4.33 1.86
C VAL A 10 -3.09 -4.88 3.18
N PHE A 11 -1.77 -5.05 3.32
CA PHE A 11 -1.17 -5.66 4.50
C PHE A 11 0.11 -4.93 4.92
N ASN A 12 0.48 -5.00 6.21
CA ASN A 12 1.71 -4.41 6.72
C ASN A 12 2.76 -5.49 6.96
N LEU A 13 3.82 -5.53 6.16
CA LEU A 13 4.85 -6.56 6.27
C LEU A 13 5.58 -6.55 7.62
N ILE A 14 5.67 -5.40 8.28
CA ILE A 14 6.37 -5.24 9.57
C ILE A 14 5.44 -5.47 10.76
N ARG A 15 4.18 -5.01 10.65
CA ARG A 15 3.24 -4.97 11.78
C ARG A 15 2.22 -6.10 11.79
N ASP A 16 1.99 -6.79 10.67
CA ASP A 16 1.08 -7.93 10.64
C ASP A 16 1.71 -9.10 11.41
N ASP A 17 1.21 -9.36 12.60
CA ASP A 17 1.66 -10.41 13.53
C ASP A 17 0.73 -11.63 13.57
N ASN A 18 -0.39 -11.58 12.84
CA ASN A 18 -1.42 -12.62 12.83
C ASN A 18 -1.06 -13.89 12.03
N VAL A 19 0.20 -14.03 11.59
CA VAL A 19 0.65 -15.21 10.84
C VAL A 19 1.17 -16.25 11.81
N ARG A 20 0.58 -17.45 11.76
CA ARG A 20 0.92 -18.57 12.64
C ARG A 20 1.47 -19.75 11.85
N CYS A 21 2.45 -20.44 12.42
CA CYS A 21 2.93 -21.69 11.88
C CYS A 21 1.79 -22.72 11.86
N PRO A 22 1.49 -23.35 10.71
CA PRO A 22 0.40 -24.31 10.63
C PRO A 22 0.66 -25.58 11.46
N ILE A 23 1.92 -25.86 11.77
CA ILE A 23 2.37 -27.04 12.53
C ILE A 23 2.33 -26.75 14.05
N CYS A 24 3.14 -25.81 14.53
CA CYS A 24 3.30 -25.55 15.97
C CYS A 24 2.42 -24.41 16.51
N LYS A 25 1.67 -23.73 15.65
CA LYS A 25 0.77 -22.60 15.98
C LYS A 25 1.43 -21.36 16.59
N THR A 26 2.76 -21.35 16.73
CA THR A 26 3.54 -20.19 17.16
C THR A 26 3.45 -19.06 16.12
N ASN A 27 3.42 -17.80 16.58
CA ASN A 27 3.52 -16.64 15.70
C ASN A 27 4.86 -16.65 14.95
N VAL A 28 4.82 -16.26 13.68
CA VAL A 28 6.01 -16.21 12.83
C VAL A 28 6.26 -14.79 12.34
N LYS A 29 7.52 -14.37 12.41
CA LYS A 29 7.93 -13.07 11.89
C LYS A 29 8.02 -13.13 10.37
N LEU A 30 7.31 -12.22 9.70
CA LEU A 30 7.42 -12.05 8.26
C LEU A 30 8.76 -11.37 7.92
N ILE A 31 9.43 -11.88 6.89
CA ILE A 31 10.75 -11.37 6.46
C ILE A 31 10.61 -10.56 5.16
N THR A 32 9.77 -11.02 4.24
CA THR A 32 9.55 -10.44 2.92
C THR A 32 8.19 -10.94 2.39
N CYS A 33 7.73 -10.36 1.28
CA CYS A 33 6.56 -10.85 0.55
C CYS A 33 6.93 -11.15 -0.91
N GLY A 34 6.23 -12.12 -1.50
CA GLY A 34 6.26 -12.41 -2.93
C GLY A 34 4.99 -11.92 -3.61
N LEU A 35 5.14 -11.35 -4.79
CA LEU A 35 4.09 -10.76 -5.60
C LEU A 35 3.93 -11.59 -6.87
N TYR A 36 2.70 -11.90 -7.26
CA TYR A 36 2.40 -12.79 -8.38
C TYR A 36 1.14 -12.35 -9.10
N ASP A 37 1.26 -12.11 -10.40
CA ASP A 37 0.20 -11.70 -11.31
C ASP A 37 -0.66 -10.56 -10.75
N CYS A 38 0.02 -9.50 -10.32
CA CYS A 38 -0.61 -8.34 -9.69
C CYS A 38 0.11 -7.03 -10.02
N CYS A 39 -0.59 -5.93 -9.87
CA CYS A 39 0.03 -4.62 -9.75
C CYS A 39 0.20 -4.30 -8.26
N TRP A 40 1.30 -3.67 -7.90
CA TRP A 40 1.62 -3.42 -6.49
C TRP A 40 2.38 -2.11 -6.29
N ARG A 41 2.33 -1.59 -5.06
CA ARG A 41 3.17 -0.50 -4.58
C ARG A 41 3.41 -0.65 -3.09
N PHE A 42 4.34 0.11 -2.54
CA PHE A 42 4.52 0.19 -1.09
C PHE A 42 4.47 1.61 -0.54
N GLU A 43 4.07 1.71 0.73
CA GLU A 43 4.30 2.88 1.57
C GLU A 43 5.04 2.45 2.83
N GLY A 44 6.25 3.00 3.01
CA GLY A 44 7.13 2.67 4.12
C GLY A 44 7.43 3.87 5.00
N VAL A 45 7.64 3.63 6.30
CA VAL A 45 8.18 4.59 7.25
C VAL A 45 9.49 4.06 7.80
N LYS A 46 10.60 4.78 7.53
CA LYS A 46 11.94 4.39 8.00
C LYS A 46 12.05 4.59 9.51
N ALA A 47 12.66 3.64 10.22
CA ALA A 47 12.74 3.66 11.68
C ALA A 47 13.64 4.75 12.23
N ASN A 48 14.75 5.03 11.55
CA ASN A 48 15.74 6.01 11.97
C ASN A 48 15.27 7.46 11.78
N THR A 49 14.67 7.78 10.64
CA THR A 49 14.32 9.15 10.24
C THR A 49 12.84 9.46 10.42
N ARG A 50 11.99 8.44 10.60
CA ARG A 50 10.52 8.52 10.45
C ARG A 50 10.06 9.11 9.11
N MET A 51 10.96 9.16 8.13
CA MET A 51 10.66 9.67 6.81
C MET A 51 9.80 8.65 6.07
N CYS A 52 8.80 9.15 5.36
CA CYS A 52 7.90 8.35 4.56
C CYS A 52 8.52 8.13 3.17
N SER A 53 8.45 6.90 2.68
CA SER A 53 8.81 6.52 1.32
C SER A 53 7.61 5.87 0.65
N SER A 54 7.41 6.13 -0.62
CA SER A 54 6.36 5.50 -1.42
C SER A 54 6.86 5.19 -2.81
N SER A 55 6.55 4.00 -3.32
CA SER A 55 6.86 3.64 -4.71
C SER A 55 5.75 4.08 -5.67
N PRO A 56 6.08 4.24 -6.97
CA PRO A 56 5.07 4.12 -8.02
C PRO A 56 4.44 2.72 -8.01
N TRP A 57 3.38 2.52 -8.79
CA TRP A 57 2.89 1.16 -9.04
C TRP A 57 3.76 0.44 -10.03
N GLU A 58 4.02 -0.83 -9.74
CA GLU A 58 4.78 -1.75 -10.55
C GLU A 58 3.94 -2.98 -10.90
N GLU A 59 4.33 -3.68 -11.96
CA GLU A 59 3.66 -4.90 -12.40
C GLU A 59 4.51 -6.13 -12.07
N ALA A 60 3.93 -7.07 -11.33
CA ALA A 60 4.47 -8.40 -11.12
C ALA A 60 3.81 -9.37 -12.10
N ARG A 61 4.33 -9.44 -13.34
CA ARG A 61 3.86 -10.35 -14.40
C ARG A 61 4.86 -11.46 -14.71
N GLY A 62 4.42 -12.38 -15.54
CA GLY A 62 5.15 -13.60 -15.85
C GLY A 62 4.88 -14.65 -14.78
N TYR A 63 5.03 -15.93 -15.15
CA TYR A 63 4.77 -17.07 -14.27
C TYR A 63 5.86 -17.23 -13.18
N VAL A 64 6.18 -16.15 -12.48
CA VAL A 64 7.26 -16.03 -11.50
C VAL A 64 6.80 -15.18 -10.31
N TYR A 65 7.32 -15.46 -9.13
CA TYR A 65 7.12 -14.61 -7.97
C TYR A 65 8.17 -13.49 -7.96
N HIS A 66 7.70 -12.25 -7.90
CA HIS A 66 8.54 -11.07 -7.69
C HIS A 66 8.72 -10.88 -6.19
N ARG A 67 9.93 -11.11 -5.70
CA ARG A 67 10.26 -10.91 -4.29
C ARG A 67 10.44 -9.42 -4.03
N PHE A 68 9.73 -8.88 -3.04
CA PHE A 68 9.97 -7.52 -2.57
C PHE A 68 11.28 -7.47 -1.79
N ASP A 69 12.23 -6.68 -2.28
CA ASP A 69 13.42 -6.36 -1.53
C ASP A 69 13.22 -5.05 -0.77
N ALA A 70 13.19 -5.14 0.56
CA ALA A 70 13.01 -3.98 1.42
C ALA A 70 14.33 -3.23 1.66
N ASP A 71 15.46 -3.73 1.12
CA ASP A 71 16.80 -3.22 1.32
C ASP A 71 17.30 -2.49 0.07
N GLU A 72 16.96 -1.20 -0.07
CA GLU A 72 17.50 -0.37 -1.13
C GLU A 72 19.00 -0.12 -0.87
N ASN A 73 19.87 -0.87 -1.58
CA ASN A 73 21.32 -0.69 -1.64
C ASN A 73 22.12 -0.93 -0.34
N ASN A 74 22.27 -2.20 0.04
CA ASN A 74 23.41 -2.69 0.82
C ASN A 74 23.51 -2.15 2.26
N GLY A 75 22.37 -1.73 2.85
CA GLY A 75 22.31 -1.12 4.17
C GLY A 75 20.91 -1.18 4.73
N SER A 76 20.61 -2.32 5.36
CA SER A 76 19.36 -2.70 6.02
C SER A 76 18.46 -1.51 6.37
N VAL A 77 17.57 -1.13 5.45
CA VAL A 77 16.56 -0.12 5.76
C VAL A 77 15.63 -0.72 6.82
N GLU A 78 15.79 -0.26 8.06
CA GLU A 78 14.87 -0.63 9.12
C GLU A 78 13.55 0.12 8.93
N TRP A 79 12.48 -0.62 8.71
CA TRP A 79 11.14 -0.07 8.55
C TRP A 79 10.38 -0.19 9.87
N THR A 80 9.75 0.89 10.34
CA THR A 80 8.76 0.85 11.43
C THR A 80 7.36 0.47 10.94
N SER A 81 7.12 0.65 9.65
CA SER A 81 5.90 0.27 8.95
C SER A 81 6.24 0.10 7.48
N LEU A 82 5.74 -0.95 6.86
CA LEU A 82 5.86 -1.15 5.43
C LEU A 82 4.57 -1.78 4.94
N VAL A 83 3.76 -0.99 4.26
CA VAL A 83 2.47 -1.43 3.75
C VAL A 83 2.57 -1.71 2.28
N ILE A 84 2.07 -2.88 1.90
CA ILE A 84 2.02 -3.35 0.54
C ILE A 84 0.57 -3.29 0.10
N THR A 85 0.33 -2.54 -0.96
CA THR A 85 -0.98 -2.46 -1.62
C THR A 85 -0.89 -3.22 -2.94
N THR A 86 -1.84 -4.12 -3.19
CA THR A 86 -1.88 -4.92 -4.43
C THR A 86 -3.25 -4.84 -5.09
N LYS A 87 -3.28 -5.03 -6.40
CA LYS A 87 -4.50 -5.08 -7.22
C LYS A 87 -4.37 -6.12 -8.34
N PRO A 88 -5.49 -6.69 -8.79
CA PRO A 88 -5.48 -7.51 -10.00
C PRO A 88 -5.09 -6.66 -11.23
N PRO A 89 -4.37 -7.23 -12.21
CA PRO A 89 -3.90 -6.49 -13.38
C PRO A 89 -5.02 -5.82 -14.18
N THR A 90 -6.21 -6.43 -14.21
CA THR A 90 -7.40 -5.92 -14.90
C THR A 90 -7.88 -4.57 -14.34
N GLU A 91 -7.81 -4.38 -13.02
CA GLU A 91 -8.19 -3.12 -12.37
C GLU A 91 -7.14 -2.02 -12.58
N ALA A 92 -5.87 -2.39 -12.65
CA ALA A 92 -4.79 -1.44 -12.92
C ALA A 92 -4.83 -0.92 -14.35
N VAL A 93 -5.07 -1.81 -15.33
CA VAL A 93 -5.28 -1.42 -16.74
C VAL A 93 -6.48 -0.48 -16.87
N ALA A 94 -7.58 -0.75 -16.18
CA ALA A 94 -8.73 0.17 -16.17
C ALA A 94 -8.36 1.55 -15.61
N ALA A 95 -7.55 1.62 -14.54
CA ALA A 95 -7.08 2.89 -13.99
C ALA A 95 -6.14 3.64 -14.94
N TRP A 96 -5.22 2.93 -15.61
CA TRP A 96 -4.29 3.52 -16.58
C TRP A 96 -5.00 4.03 -17.84
N LEU A 97 -5.94 3.25 -18.38
CA LEU A 97 -6.74 3.65 -19.53
C LEU A 97 -7.51 4.94 -19.26
N MET A 98 -8.09 5.06 -18.06
CA MET A 98 -8.78 6.29 -17.61
C MET A 98 -7.84 7.50 -17.50
N LEU A 99 -6.56 7.31 -17.12
CA LEU A 99 -5.56 8.38 -17.12
C LEU A 99 -5.16 8.83 -18.54
N SER A 100 -5.08 7.90 -19.49
CA SER A 100 -4.67 8.21 -20.87
C SER A 100 -5.75 8.89 -21.72
N THR A 101 -7.02 8.83 -21.30
CA THR A 101 -8.14 9.46 -22.04
C THR A 101 -8.42 10.92 -21.69
N GLU A 102 -7.71 11.54 -20.75
CA GLU A 102 -7.84 12.98 -20.45
C GLU A 102 -6.52 13.70 -20.70
N SER A 103 -6.37 14.25 -21.91
CA SER A 103 -5.28 15.13 -22.31
C SER A 103 -5.39 16.55 -21.73
N VAL A 104 -5.61 16.65 -20.42
CA VAL A 104 -5.51 17.91 -19.66
C VAL A 104 -4.55 17.62 -18.52
N GLY A 105 -3.42 18.31 -18.47
CA GLY A 105 -2.30 18.03 -17.56
C GLY A 105 -2.74 17.75 -16.12
N VAL A 106 -2.89 16.47 -15.78
CA VAL A 106 -3.17 16.01 -14.44
C VAL A 106 -1.83 16.00 -13.71
N SER A 107 -1.65 16.93 -12.78
CA SER A 107 -0.47 16.95 -11.93
C SER A 107 -0.43 15.69 -11.05
N GLU A 108 0.76 15.20 -10.69
CA GLU A 108 0.92 14.02 -9.80
C GLU A 108 0.16 14.16 -8.47
N GLY A 109 -0.25 15.37 -8.08
CA GLY A 109 -1.09 15.66 -6.92
C GLY A 109 -2.60 15.42 -7.08
N ASP A 110 -3.08 15.02 -8.27
CA ASP A 110 -4.52 14.91 -8.57
C ASP A 110 -5.06 13.47 -8.64
N THR A 111 -4.26 12.49 -8.23
CA THR A 111 -4.67 11.08 -8.16
C THR A 111 -4.77 10.59 -6.71
N CYS A 112 -5.74 9.71 -6.44
CA CYS A 112 -5.86 9.11 -5.12
C CYS A 112 -4.81 8.00 -4.94
N SER A 113 -3.92 8.15 -3.97
CA SER A 113 -2.90 7.14 -3.65
C SER A 113 -3.43 5.76 -3.22
N ILE A 114 -4.71 5.64 -2.82
CA ILE A 114 -5.31 4.35 -2.42
C ILE A 114 -5.83 3.58 -3.64
N CYS A 115 -6.62 4.23 -4.51
CA CYS A 115 -7.27 3.56 -5.64
C CYS A 115 -6.67 3.89 -7.00
N TRP A 116 -5.80 4.89 -7.08
CA TRP A 116 -5.13 5.34 -8.30
C TRP A 116 -6.04 5.89 -9.39
N SER A 117 -7.28 6.23 -9.03
CA SER A 117 -8.16 6.99 -9.92
C SER A 117 -7.97 8.49 -9.67
N PRO A 118 -8.13 9.34 -10.70
CA PRO A 118 -8.15 10.80 -10.52
C PRO A 118 -9.24 11.20 -9.52
N PHE A 119 -9.03 12.31 -8.80
CA PHE A 119 -10.06 12.81 -7.88
C PHE A 119 -11.35 13.21 -8.62
N GLY A 120 -11.23 13.61 -9.89
CA GLY A 120 -12.31 14.14 -10.70
C GLY A 120 -12.77 15.49 -10.19
N SER A 121 -13.50 15.50 -9.06
CA SER A 121 -14.02 16.71 -8.41
C SER A 121 -13.37 16.95 -7.04
N PRO A 122 -13.06 18.21 -6.66
CA PRO A 122 -12.55 18.57 -5.33
C PRO A 122 -13.44 18.08 -4.18
N VAL A 123 -14.76 17.99 -4.39
CA VAL A 123 -15.73 17.59 -3.35
C VAL A 123 -15.57 16.12 -2.94
N LYS A 124 -14.99 15.29 -3.82
CA LYS A 124 -14.72 13.88 -3.54
C LYS A 124 -13.36 13.66 -2.86
N ARG A 125 -12.54 14.72 -2.75
CA ARG A 125 -11.22 14.72 -2.12
C ARG A 125 -11.36 14.98 -0.63
N LEU A 126 -10.76 14.10 0.17
CA LEU A 126 -10.54 14.31 1.59
C LEU A 126 -9.05 14.57 1.77
N THR A 127 -8.72 15.79 2.18
CA THR A 127 -7.35 16.17 2.55
C THR A 127 -7.19 16.02 4.05
N THR A 128 -6.20 15.25 4.46
CA THR A 128 -5.89 15.06 5.87
C THR A 128 -5.36 16.35 6.45
N THR A 129 -6.05 16.93 7.43
CA THR A 129 -5.69 18.22 8.06
C THR A 129 -4.29 18.21 8.65
N LEU A 130 -3.88 17.09 9.24
CA LEU A 130 -2.62 16.97 9.94
C LEU A 130 -1.42 16.75 9.04
N CYS A 131 -1.57 16.21 7.83
CA CYS A 131 -0.42 15.86 6.97
C CYS A 131 -0.55 16.29 5.50
N GLY A 132 -1.65 16.92 5.09
CA GLY A 132 -1.85 17.43 3.74
C GLY A 132 -2.12 16.38 2.66
N HIS A 133 -2.06 15.09 2.99
CA HIS A 133 -2.29 14.02 2.02
C HIS A 133 -3.77 13.87 1.65
N SER A 134 -4.02 13.69 0.35
CA SER A 134 -5.35 13.68 -0.25
C SER A 134 -5.78 12.29 -0.73
N PHE A 135 -7.03 11.91 -0.45
CA PHE A 135 -7.61 10.63 -0.86
C PHE A 135 -9.08 10.79 -1.25
N HIS A 136 -9.67 9.89 -2.03
CA HIS A 136 -11.13 9.90 -2.16
C HIS A 136 -11.75 9.63 -0.79
N ARG A 137 -12.84 10.31 -0.48
CA ARG A 137 -13.56 10.11 0.79
C ARG A 137 -13.92 8.63 1.01
N ALA A 138 -14.40 7.94 -0.03
CA ALA A 138 -14.73 6.52 0.03
C ALA A 138 -13.49 5.64 0.30
N CYS A 139 -12.35 5.97 -0.31
CA CYS A 139 -11.11 5.24 -0.12
C CYS A 139 -10.55 5.43 1.29
N SER A 140 -10.57 6.66 1.83
CA SER A 140 -10.19 6.95 3.21
C SER A 140 -11.10 6.25 4.23
N GLN A 141 -12.40 6.15 3.96
CA GLN A 141 -13.35 5.43 4.82
C GLN A 141 -13.09 3.92 4.81
N LYS A 142 -12.90 3.30 3.64
CA LYS A 142 -12.53 1.88 3.53
C LYS A 142 -11.21 1.59 4.25
N TRP A 143 -10.23 2.46 4.09
CA TRP A 143 -8.96 2.39 4.80
C TRP A 143 -9.14 2.43 6.32
N SER A 144 -9.89 3.41 6.82
CA SER A 144 -10.18 3.55 8.25
C SER A 144 -10.93 2.34 8.82
N ALA A 145 -11.84 1.74 8.04
CA ALA A 145 -12.51 0.50 8.42
C ALA A 145 -11.53 -0.68 8.51
N SER A 146 -10.58 -0.79 7.58
CA SER A 146 -9.49 -1.77 7.65
C SER A 146 -8.59 -1.56 8.87
N CYS A 147 -8.24 -0.31 9.21
CA CYS A 147 -7.49 -0.01 10.43
C CYS A 147 -8.22 -0.53 11.68
N LYS A 148 -9.53 -0.25 11.79
CA LYS A 148 -10.37 -0.71 12.92
C LYS A 148 -10.46 -2.23 12.99
N HIS A 149 -10.65 -2.90 11.85
CA HIS A 149 -10.68 -4.37 11.79
C HIS A 149 -9.39 -4.98 12.33
N ASN A 150 -8.26 -4.30 12.08
CA ASN A 150 -6.94 -4.70 12.55
C ASN A 150 -6.59 -4.13 13.94
N ASN A 151 -7.56 -3.64 14.73
CA ASN A 151 -7.35 -3.04 16.06
C ASN A 151 -6.31 -1.90 16.07
N THR A 152 -6.24 -1.12 15.00
CA THR A 152 -5.36 0.05 14.88
C THR A 152 -6.14 1.35 14.69
N GLU A 153 -5.59 2.46 15.17
CA GLU A 153 -6.21 3.77 14.94
C GLU A 153 -6.17 4.16 13.46
N PRO A 154 -7.25 4.76 12.93
CA PRO A 154 -7.26 5.32 11.60
C PRO A 154 -6.10 6.30 11.40
N SER A 155 -5.28 6.04 10.39
CA SER A 155 -4.08 6.83 10.11
C SER A 155 -3.94 7.09 8.62
N CYS A 156 -3.23 8.16 8.24
CA CYS A 156 -2.97 8.48 6.85
C CYS A 156 -2.27 7.30 6.14
N PRO A 157 -2.80 6.79 5.00
CA PRO A 157 -2.17 5.71 4.25
C PRO A 157 -0.72 6.00 3.86
N ILE A 158 -0.39 7.27 3.56
CA ILE A 158 0.93 7.70 3.09
C ILE A 158 1.89 7.90 4.25
N CYS A 159 1.50 8.65 5.29
CA CYS A 159 2.44 9.06 6.35
C CYS A 159 2.13 8.54 7.75
N ARG A 160 1.04 7.78 7.89
CA ARG A 160 0.60 7.12 9.13
C ARG A 160 0.39 8.03 10.33
N ARG A 161 0.33 9.35 10.12
CA ARG A 161 -0.17 10.29 11.12
C ARG A 161 -1.65 9.97 11.35
N THR A 162 -2.03 9.74 12.60
CA THR A 162 -3.43 9.52 13.00
C THR A 162 -4.27 10.70 12.56
N PHE A 163 -5.51 10.43 12.14
CA PHE A 163 -6.44 11.44 11.65
C PHE A 163 -6.97 12.33 12.76
#